data_AF-A0A0N5A288-F1
#
_entry.id   AF-A0A0N5A288-F1
#
_cell.length_a   1.000
_cell.length_b   1.000
_cell.length_c   1.000
_cell.angle_alpha   90.00
_cell.angle_beta   90.00
_cell.angle_gamma   90.00
#
_symmetry.space_group_name_H-M   'P 1'
#
loop_
_entity.id
_entity.type
_entity.pdbx_description
1 polymer ?
#
loop_
_entity_poly.entity_id
_entity_poly.type
_entity_poly.pdbx_seq_one_letter_code
_entity_poly.pdbx_strand_id
1 'polypeptide(L)'
;PATREAFRKKLRAGELDDKEIEIALADTASPLQGLDMPGGGNVGLLNLSEMMGKAFGGRTKTHKTTVAGAHAPLIAEESDKLLDQEALTQEALELAENNGIVFIDEIDKVAKRG
;
A
#
# COMPACT_ATOMS: atom_id res chain seq x y z
N PRO A 1 14.36 -27.28 -13.86
CA PRO A 1 13.47 -27.85 -12.82
C PRO A 1 14.20 -28.16 -11.49
N ALA A 2 15.34 -28.86 -11.50
CA ALA A 2 16.07 -29.23 -10.27
C ALA A 2 16.67 -28.04 -9.50
N THR A 3 17.22 -27.04 -10.21
CA THR A 3 17.87 -25.88 -9.58
C THR A 3 16.86 -25.01 -8.82
N ARG A 4 15.68 -24.74 -9.39
CA ARG A 4 14.63 -23.94 -8.72
C ARG A 4 14.12 -24.58 -7.43
N GLU A 5 13.96 -25.90 -7.41
CA GLU A 5 13.55 -26.62 -6.20
C GLU A 5 14.63 -26.63 -5.14
N ALA A 6 15.90 -26.83 -5.53
CA ALA A 6 17.02 -26.74 -4.60
C ALA A 6 17.12 -25.35 -3.95
N PHE A 7 17.00 -24.28 -4.74
CA PHE A 7 16.98 -22.91 -4.21
C PHE A 7 15.76 -22.63 -3.33
N ARG A 8 14.57 -23.12 -3.71
CA ARG A 8 13.36 -22.99 -2.88
C ARG A 8 13.54 -23.68 -1.53
N LYS A 9 14.16 -24.87 -1.50
CA LYS A 9 14.43 -25.59 -0.26
C LYS A 9 15.40 -24.81 0.64
N LYS A 10 16.49 -24.30 0.08
CA LYS A 10 17.48 -23.48 0.80
C LYS A 10 16.89 -22.16 1.32
N LEU A 11 16.06 -21.49 0.52
CA LEU A 11 15.36 -20.27 0.91
C LEU A 11 14.42 -20.52 2.09
N ARG A 12 13.61 -21.60 2.03
CA ARG A 12 12.72 -21.97 3.14
C ARG A 12 13.46 -22.43 4.40
N ALA A 13 14.69 -22.91 4.24
CA ALA A 13 15.57 -23.29 5.35
C ALA A 13 16.33 -22.09 5.96
N GLY A 14 16.20 -20.88 5.41
CA GLY A 14 16.91 -19.68 5.86
C GLY A 14 18.39 -19.63 5.48
N GLU A 15 18.90 -20.59 4.69
CA GLU A 15 20.32 -20.69 4.34
C GLU A 15 20.83 -19.54 3.43
N LEU A 16 19.90 -18.73 2.92
CA LEU A 16 20.19 -17.65 1.98
C LEU A 16 19.95 -16.25 2.59
N ASP A 17 19.49 -16.16 3.83
CA ASP A 17 18.99 -14.92 4.45
C ASP A 17 20.02 -13.78 4.44
N ASP A 18 21.29 -14.11 4.67
CA ASP A 18 22.42 -13.16 4.72
C ASP A 18 22.99 -12.80 3.33
N LYS A 19 22.49 -13.41 2.25
CA LYS A 19 23.00 -13.12 0.90
C LYS A 19 22.49 -11.78 0.42
N GLU A 20 23.38 -10.94 -0.10
CA GLU A 20 23.01 -9.72 -0.78
C GLU A 20 22.40 -10.01 -2.15
N ILE A 21 21.29 -9.33 -2.43
CA ILE A 21 20.56 -9.40 -3.70
C ILE A 21 20.18 -7.99 -4.14
N GLU A 22 19.86 -7.89 -5.42
CA GLU A 22 19.37 -6.68 -6.05
C GLU A 22 17.98 -6.96 -6.59
N ILE A 23 16.99 -6.20 -6.13
CA ILE A 23 15.57 -6.39 -6.48
C ILE A 23 14.96 -5.09 -6.98
N ALA A 24 14.06 -5.17 -7.95
CA ALA A 24 13.24 -4.05 -8.36
C ALA A 24 11.97 -4.05 -7.51
N LEU A 25 11.74 -2.96 -6.77
CA LEU A 25 10.54 -2.75 -5.96
C LEU A 25 9.77 -1.55 -6.52
N ALA A 26 8.47 -1.50 -6.27
CA ALA A 26 7.67 -0.32 -6.59
C ALA A 26 8.23 0.93 -5.89
N ASP A 27 8.47 1.98 -6.67
CA ASP A 27 8.89 3.28 -6.20
C ASP A 27 7.65 4.06 -5.77
N THR A 28 7.41 4.08 -4.45
CA THR A 28 6.31 4.85 -3.84
C THR A 28 6.68 6.30 -3.57
N ALA A 29 7.89 6.75 -3.97
CA ALA A 29 8.30 8.14 -3.79
C ALA A 29 7.41 9.04 -4.66
N SER A 30 6.49 9.74 -4.01
CA SER A 30 5.64 10.72 -4.67
C SER A 30 6.50 11.95 -5.03
N PRO A 31 6.68 12.28 -6.32
CA PRO A 31 7.51 13.42 -6.75
C PRO A 31 6.98 14.79 -6.28
N LEU A 32 5.79 14.82 -5.66
CA LEU A 32 5.13 16.01 -5.16
C LEU A 32 5.53 16.41 -3.73
N GLN A 33 6.27 15.59 -2.97
CA GLN A 33 6.69 15.95 -1.61
C GLN A 33 7.65 17.17 -1.54
N GLY A 34 8.19 17.62 -2.67
CA GLY A 34 9.06 18.81 -2.76
C GLY A 34 8.37 20.10 -3.20
N LEU A 35 7.08 20.09 -3.50
CA LEU A 35 6.36 21.28 -3.99
C LEU A 35 5.45 21.85 -2.89
N ASP A 36 6.07 22.41 -1.86
CA ASP A 36 5.39 23.18 -0.82
C ASP A 36 4.93 24.52 -1.42
N MET A 37 3.82 24.48 -2.18
CA MET A 37 3.18 25.67 -2.73
C MET A 37 2.23 26.28 -1.70
N PRO A 38 2.45 27.54 -1.28
CA PRO A 38 1.60 28.21 -0.31
C PRO A 38 0.24 28.56 -0.95
N GLY A 39 -0.84 27.94 -0.45
CA GLY A 39 -2.21 28.19 -0.89
C GLY A 39 -3.00 26.90 -1.05
N GLY A 40 -3.79 26.55 -0.04
CA GLY A 40 -4.46 25.25 0.11
C GLY A 40 -5.21 24.77 -1.13
N GLY A 41 -4.78 23.63 -1.68
CA GLY A 41 -5.46 22.94 -2.77
C GLY A 41 -4.88 21.55 -3.11
N ASN A 42 -4.05 20.95 -2.25
CA ASN A 42 -3.18 19.84 -2.65
C ASN A 42 -3.77 18.42 -2.46
N VAL A 43 -4.85 18.23 -1.70
CA VAL A 43 -5.36 16.87 -1.39
C VAL A 43 -5.93 16.15 -2.63
N GLY A 44 -6.56 16.89 -3.55
CA GLY A 44 -7.10 16.31 -4.78
C GLY A 44 -6.03 15.90 -5.80
N LEU A 45 -4.92 16.65 -5.87
CA LEU A 45 -3.82 16.37 -6.80
C LEU A 45 -2.95 15.20 -6.34
N LEU A 46 -2.79 15.02 -5.02
CA LEU A 46 -2.09 13.89 -4.40
C LEU A 46 -2.77 12.56 -4.74
N ASN A 47 -4.09 12.45 -4.52
CA ASN A 47 -4.87 11.26 -4.86
C ASN A 47 -4.85 10.97 -6.36
N LEU A 48 -4.96 12.00 -7.21
CA LEU A 48 -4.93 11.82 -8.66
C LEU A 48 -3.56 11.35 -9.14
N SER A 49 -2.47 11.86 -8.56
CA SER A 49 -1.11 11.43 -8.88
C SER A 49 -0.84 9.98 -8.47
N GLU A 50 -1.32 9.55 -7.30
CA GLU A 50 -1.20 8.14 -6.87
C GLU A 50 -2.04 7.21 -7.76
N MET A 51 -3.27 7.60 -8.07
CA MET A 51 -4.16 6.81 -8.93
C MET A 51 -3.59 6.69 -10.35
N MET A 52 -3.05 7.78 -10.91
CA MET A 52 -2.41 7.77 -12.23
C MET A 52 -1.10 6.98 -12.23
N GLY A 53 -0.32 7.06 -11.15
CA GLY A 53 0.89 6.25 -10.95
C GLY A 53 0.60 4.75 -10.89
N LYS A 54 -0.49 4.34 -10.23
CA LYS A 54 -0.97 2.95 -10.21
C LYS A 54 -1.51 2.49 -11.58
N ALA A 55 -2.24 3.35 -12.29
CA ALA A 55 -2.83 3.02 -13.60
C ALA A 55 -1.80 2.87 -14.73
N PHE A 56 -0.69 3.60 -14.70
CA PHE A 56 0.39 3.53 -15.71
C PHE A 56 1.51 2.52 -15.36
N GLY A 57 1.27 1.63 -14.39
CA GLY A 57 2.16 0.51 -14.10
C GLY A 57 3.27 0.77 -13.08
N GLY A 58 3.22 1.91 -12.36
CA GLY A 58 4.20 2.25 -11.32
C GLY A 58 5.62 2.44 -11.83
N ARG A 59 6.39 3.33 -11.20
CA ARG A 59 7.86 3.31 -11.39
C ARG A 59 8.40 2.22 -10.48
N THR A 60 9.37 1.44 -10.96
CA THR A 60 10.14 0.54 -10.09
C THR A 60 11.54 1.11 -9.91
N LYS A 61 12.09 0.94 -8.71
CA LYS A 61 13.46 1.32 -8.38
C LYS A 61 14.22 0.09 -7.90
N THR A 62 15.46 -0.01 -8.35
CA THR A 62 16.33 -1.10 -7.94
C THR A 62 16.92 -0.81 -6.56
N HIS A 63 16.74 -1.75 -5.64
CA HIS A 63 17.25 -1.70 -4.27
C HIS A 63 18.16 -2.89 -4.01
N LYS A 64 19.34 -2.62 -3.42
CA LYS A 64 20.23 -3.65 -2.88
C LYS A 64 19.88 -3.90 -1.43
N THR A 65 19.63 -5.16 -1.09
CA THR A 65 19.27 -5.60 0.28
C THR A 65 19.65 -7.07 0.46
N THR A 66 19.48 -7.60 1.67
CA THR A 66 19.64 -9.05 1.90
C THR A 66 18.38 -9.82 1.50
N VAL A 67 18.49 -11.13 1.30
CA VAL A 67 17.33 -11.99 1.04
C VAL A 67 16.29 -11.87 2.15
N ALA A 68 16.72 -11.82 3.40
CA ALA A 68 15.82 -11.59 4.54
C ALA A 68 15.14 -10.21 4.48
N GLY A 69 15.90 -9.17 4.16
CA GLY A 69 15.39 -7.79 4.06
C GLY A 69 14.43 -7.59 2.87
N ALA A 70 14.57 -8.38 1.81
CA ALA A 70 13.70 -8.37 0.64
C ALA A 70 12.33 -9.02 0.87
N HIS A 71 12.20 -9.90 1.86
CA HIS A 71 11.01 -10.74 2.00
C HIS A 71 9.74 -9.94 2.34
N ALA A 72 9.83 -9.06 3.34
CA ALA A 72 8.70 -8.20 3.75
C ALA A 72 8.18 -7.28 2.63
N PRO A 73 9.02 -6.49 1.93
CA PRO A 73 8.54 -5.60 0.87
C PRO A 73 7.95 -6.36 -0.33
N LEU A 74 8.53 -7.51 -0.70
CA LEU A 74 7.97 -8.34 -1.78
C LEU A 74 6.60 -8.93 -1.42
N ILE A 75 6.40 -9.33 -0.16
CA ILE A 75 5.08 -9.78 0.30
C ILE A 75 4.05 -8.66 0.24
N ALA A 76 4.41 -7.45 0.69
CA ALA A 76 3.51 -6.31 0.64
C ALA A 76 3.09 -6.00 -0.81
N GLU A 77 4.05 -5.95 -1.73
CA GLU A 77 3.78 -5.66 -3.15
C GLU A 77 2.88 -6.71 -3.81
N GLU A 78 3.13 -8.00 -3.58
CA GLU A 78 2.30 -9.07 -4.14
C GLU A 78 0.92 -9.15 -3.46
N SER A 79 0.83 -8.82 -2.17
CA SER A 79 -0.45 -8.75 -1.47
C SER A 79 -1.33 -7.64 -2.05
N ASP A 80 -0.77 -6.46 -2.30
CA ASP A 80 -1.49 -5.34 -2.92
C ASP A 80 -2.02 -5.66 -4.32
N LYS A 81 -1.30 -6.48 -5.11
CA LYS A 81 -1.75 -6.94 -6.44
C LYS A 81 -2.88 -7.96 -6.37
N LEU A 82 -2.91 -8.77 -5.31
CA LEU A 82 -3.92 -9.80 -5.11
C LEU A 82 -5.23 -9.24 -4.54
N LEU A 83 -5.22 -8.01 -4.02
CA LEU A 83 -6.42 -7.34 -3.51
C LEU A 83 -7.27 -6.82 -4.67
N ASP A 84 -8.49 -7.35 -4.78
CA ASP A 84 -9.55 -6.78 -5.61
C ASP A 84 -10.15 -5.57 -4.87
N GLN A 85 -9.75 -4.37 -5.28
CA GLN A 85 -10.23 -3.14 -4.65
C GLN A 85 -11.71 -2.89 -4.89
N GLU A 86 -12.31 -3.37 -5.99
CA GLU A 86 -13.74 -3.18 -6.26
C GLU A 86 -14.56 -4.03 -5.30
N ALA A 87 -14.22 -5.31 -5.17
CA ALA A 87 -14.87 -6.21 -4.22
C ALA A 87 -14.74 -5.71 -2.76
N LEU A 88 -13.55 -5.24 -2.39
CA LEU A 88 -13.27 -4.74 -1.04
C LEU A 88 -14.04 -3.45 -0.72
N THR A 89 -14.18 -2.55 -1.71
CA THR A 89 -14.98 -1.33 -1.57
C THR A 89 -16.46 -1.65 -1.43
N GLN A 90 -16.97 -2.61 -2.20
CA GLN A 90 -18.36 -3.04 -2.12
C GLN A 90 -18.66 -3.69 -0.75
N GLU A 91 -17.79 -4.58 -0.27
CA GLU A 91 -17.94 -5.19 1.05
C GLU A 91 -17.90 -4.13 2.16
N ALA A 92 -16.97 -3.17 2.08
CA ALA A 92 -16.88 -2.07 3.04
C ALA A 92 -18.16 -1.21 3.05
N LEU A 93 -18.77 -0.98 1.87
CA LEU A 93 -20.04 -0.27 1.75
C LEU A 93 -21.18 -1.05 2.41
N GLU A 94 -21.32 -2.35 2.11
CA GLU A 94 -22.35 -3.21 2.71
C GLU A 94 -22.21 -3.27 4.24
N LEU A 95 -20.98 -3.33 4.76
CA LEU A 95 -20.72 -3.30 6.19
C LEU A 95 -21.09 -1.95 6.82
N ALA A 96 -20.76 -0.84 6.16
CA ALA A 96 -21.11 0.49 6.64
C ALA A 96 -22.63 0.73 6.66
N GLU A 97 -23.33 0.23 5.64
CA GLU A 97 -24.79 0.35 5.54
C GLU A 97 -25.52 -0.50 6.59
N ASN A 98 -25.10 -1.75 6.79
CA ASN A 98 -25.83 -2.70 7.64
C ASN A 98 -25.37 -2.70 9.09
N ASN A 99 -24.09 -2.44 9.35
CA ASN A 99 -23.48 -2.55 10.68
C ASN A 99 -22.83 -1.24 11.15
N GLY A 100 -22.96 -0.15 10.39
CA GLY A 100 -22.37 1.14 10.73
C GLY A 100 -22.94 1.72 12.03
N ILE A 101 -22.05 2.17 12.91
CA ILE A 101 -22.41 2.85 14.15
C ILE A 101 -21.84 4.27 14.10
N VAL A 102 -22.71 5.28 14.20
CA VAL A 102 -22.31 6.68 14.28
C VAL A 102 -22.50 7.16 15.71
N PHE A 103 -21.43 7.61 16.34
CA PHE A 103 -21.49 8.28 17.64
C PHE A 103 -21.45 9.79 17.42
N ILE A 104 -22.46 10.49 17.93
CA ILE A 104 -22.52 11.95 17.92
C ILE A 104 -22.36 12.42 19.37
N ASP A 105 -21.23 13.03 19.66
CA ASP A 105 -20.95 13.62 20.97
C ASP A 105 -21.49 15.06 21.06
N GLU A 106 -21.83 15.49 22.27
CA GLU A 106 -22.31 16.85 22.58
C GLU A 106 -23.44 17.36 21.65
N ILE A 107 -24.34 16.46 21.23
CA ILE A 107 -25.52 16.81 20.42
C ILE A 107 -26.42 17.85 21.11
N ASP A 108 -26.31 17.95 22.43
CA ASP A 108 -26.98 18.95 23.25
C ASP A 108 -26.53 20.39 22.96
N LYS A 109 -25.30 20.62 22.48
CA LYS A 109 -24.81 21.96 22.11
C LYS A 109 -25.48 22.54 20.87
N VAL A 110 -26.07 21.69 20.02
CA VAL A 110 -26.74 22.09 18.77
C VAL A 110 -28.26 22.04 18.85
N ALA A 111 -28.83 21.38 19.87
CA ALA A 111 -30.25 21.41 20.15
C ALA A 111 -30.63 22.74 20.84
N LYS A 112 -31.26 23.67 20.10
CA LYS A 112 -31.80 24.92 20.66
C LYS A 112 -32.72 24.59 21.85
N ARG A 113 -32.44 25.15 23.03
CA ARG A 113 -33.41 25.20 24.15
C ARG A 113 -34.61 26.03 23.67
N GLY A 114 -35.75 25.38 23.50
CA GLY A 114 -37.05 26.05 23.40
C GLY A 114 -37.43 26.74 24.69
#